data_AF-A0A432UNC9-F1
#
_entry.id   AF-A0A432UNC9-F1
#
_cell.length_a   1.000
_cell.length_b   1.000
_cell.length_c   1.000
_cell.angle_alpha   90.00
_cell.angle_beta   90.00
_cell.angle_gamma   90.00
#
_symmetry.space_group_name_H-M   'P 1'
#
loop_
_entity.id
_entity.type
_entity.pdbx_description
1 polymer ?
#
loop_
_entity_poly.entity_id
_entity_poly.type
_entity_poly.pdbx_seq_one_letter_code
_entity_poly.pdbx_strand_id
1 'polypeptide(L)' 'MNPIMLRAVFITFFLSSLSVLMTGCGNPELDECKAKASAYWDTTKDNPKDNKAYWDAIQRCKDRYDK' A
#
# COMPACT_ATOMS: atom_id res chain seq x y z
N MET A 1 1.69 -9.71 -42.65
CA MET A 1 1.82 -9.15 -41.28
C MET A 1 2.88 -8.06 -41.31
N ASN A 2 2.54 -6.84 -40.90
CA ASN A 2 3.41 -5.67 -41.04
C ASN A 2 4.50 -5.69 -39.95
N PRO A 3 5.81 -5.67 -40.28
CA PRO A 3 6.90 -5.76 -39.30
C PRO A 3 6.89 -4.63 -38.25
N ILE A 4 6.22 -3.52 -38.56
CA ILE A 4 6.02 -2.39 -37.64
C ILE A 4 5.10 -2.77 -36.47
N MET A 5 4.03 -3.53 -36.75
CA MET A 5 3.09 -4.01 -35.71
C MET A 5 3.76 -5.00 -34.76
N LEU A 6 4.62 -5.88 -35.28
CA LEU A 6 5.32 -6.87 -34.46
C LEU A 6 6.29 -6.19 -33.48
N ARG A 7 7.02 -5.15 -33.95
CA ARG A 7 7.92 -4.35 -33.09
C ARG A 7 7.16 -3.56 -32.02
N ALA A 8 6.01 -3.00 -32.35
CA ALA A 8 5.18 -2.28 -31.40
C ALA A 8 4.67 -3.19 -30.27
N VAL A 9 4.28 -4.43 -30.58
CA VAL A 9 3.85 -5.44 -29.59
C VAL A 9 5.00 -5.86 -28.66
N PHE A 10 6.21 -6.00 -29.17
CA PHE A 10 7.38 -6.31 -28.32
C PHE A 10 7.74 -5.17 -27.37
N ILE A 11 7.61 -3.91 -27.81
CA ILE A 11 7.91 -2.74 -26.97
C ILE A 11 6.87 -2.57 -25.87
N THR A 12 5.58 -2.75 -26.17
CA THR A 12 4.52 -2.62 -25.16
C THR A 12 4.57 -3.73 -24.10
N PHE A 13 5.03 -4.93 -24.45
CA PHE A 13 5.20 -6.03 -23.50
C PHE A 13 6.40 -5.82 -22.55
N PHE A 14 7.42 -5.08 -22.98
CA PHE A 14 8.62 -4.82 -22.18
C PHE A 14 8.42 -3.68 -21.16
N LEU A 15 7.51 -2.73 -21.41
CA LEU A 15 7.20 -1.65 -20.46
C LEU A 15 6.28 -2.08 -19.31
N SER A 16 5.44 -3.10 -19.49
CA SER A 16 4.48 -3.55 -18.47
C SER A 16 5.11 -4.37 -17.34
N SER A 17 6.29 -4.95 -17.54
CA SER A 17 6.99 -5.73 -16.50
C SER A 17 7.63 -4.87 -15.40
N LEU A 18 7.87 -3.57 -15.66
CA LEU A 18 8.53 -2.68 -14.69
C LEU A 18 7.60 -2.25 -13.53
N SER A 19 6.30 -2.48 -13.65
CA SER A 19 5.31 -2.02 -12.66
C SER A 19 5.16 -2.95 -11.45
N VAL A 20 5.71 -4.17 -11.50
CA VAL A 20 5.53 -5.18 -10.44
C VAL A 20 6.56 -5.03 -9.31
N LEU A 21 7.60 -4.22 -9.50
CA LEU A 21 8.64 -3.96 -8.48
C LEU A 21 8.29 -2.82 -7.50
N MET A 22 7.11 -2.23 -7.60
CA MET A 22 6.57 -1.32 -6.58
C MET A 22 5.91 -2.08 -5.42
N THR A 23 6.45 -3.24 -5.02
CA THR A 23 6.31 -3.67 -3.62
C THR A 23 7.11 -2.67 -2.80
N GLY A 24 6.42 -1.73 -2.16
CA GLY A 24 7.06 -0.60 -1.50
C GLY A 24 8.22 -1.04 -0.60
N CYS A 25 9.32 -0.28 -0.61
CA CYS A 25 10.38 -0.36 0.40
C CYS A 25 9.85 0.08 1.78
N GLY A 26 8.77 -0.53 2.25
CA GLY A 26 8.14 -0.30 3.53
C GLY A 26 8.63 -1.31 4.57
N ASN A 27 8.58 -0.92 5.84
CA ASN A 27 8.81 -1.86 6.93
C ASN A 27 7.61 -2.83 7.01
N PRO A 28 7.78 -4.14 6.72
CA PRO A 28 6.67 -5.09 6.69
C PRO A 28 6.01 -5.24 8.06
N GLU A 29 6.75 -5.07 9.16
CA GLU A 29 6.21 -5.12 10.51
C GLU A 29 5.34 -3.89 10.82
N LEU A 30 5.73 -2.72 10.29
CA LEU A 30 4.92 -1.51 10.38
C LEU A 30 3.59 -1.68 9.63
N ASP A 31 3.63 -2.27 8.43
CA ASP A 31 2.44 -2.48 7.61
C ASP A 31 1.51 -3.52 8.22
N GLU A 32 2.05 -4.63 8.74
CA GLU A 32 1.26 -5.61 9.48
C GLU A 32 0.63 -5.00 10.74
N CYS A 33 1.37 -4.17 11.47
CA CYS A 33 0.86 -3.48 12.66
C CYS A 33 -0.30 -2.54 12.30
N LYS A 34 -0.14 -1.73 11.25
CA LYS A 34 -1.22 -0.85 10.75
C LYS A 34 -2.43 -1.64 10.27
N ALA A 35 -2.23 -2.79 9.63
CA ALA A 35 -3.33 -3.66 9.22
C ALA A 35 -4.12 -4.18 10.42
N LYS A 36 -3.45 -4.59 11.51
CA LYS A 36 -4.11 -5.01 12.77
C LYS A 36 -4.86 -3.87 13.44
N ALA A 37 -4.40 -2.62 13.29
CA ALA A 37 -5.09 -1.46 13.86
C ALA A 37 -6.51 -1.27 13.30
N SER A 38 -6.82 -1.80 12.10
CA SER A 38 -8.17 -1.77 11.51
C SER A 38 -9.26 -2.37 12.41
N ALA A 39 -8.91 -3.28 13.32
CA ALA A 39 -9.84 -3.84 14.30
C ALA A 39 -10.40 -2.81 15.30
N TYR A 40 -9.73 -1.66 15.46
CA TYR A 40 -10.17 -0.56 16.32
C TYR A 40 -11.00 0.49 15.57
N TRP A 41 -11.29 0.27 14.29
CA TRP A 41 -12.11 1.17 13.51
C TRP A 41 -13.58 1.08 13.95
N ASP A 42 -14.12 2.20 14.42
CA ASP A 42 -15.50 2.36 14.83
C ASP A 42 -16.30 3.01 13.69
N THR A 43 -17.08 2.19 13.00
CA THR A 43 -17.94 2.63 11.88
C THR A 43 -19.12 3.49 12.31
N THR A 44 -19.38 3.63 13.61
CA THR A 44 -20.43 4.52 14.15
C THR A 44 -19.98 5.97 14.22
N LYS A 45 -18.70 6.25 13.99
CA LYS A 45 -18.16 7.61 13.95
C LYS A 45 -18.29 8.19 12.54
N ASP A 46 -19.05 9.28 12.42
CA ASP A 46 -19.19 10.01 11.16
C ASP A 46 -17.89 10.70 10.74
N ASN A 47 -17.08 11.15 11.70
CA ASN A 47 -15.79 11.77 11.45
C ASN A 47 -14.66 10.76 11.67
N PRO A 48 -13.83 10.48 10.65
CA PRO A 48 -12.64 9.64 10.78
C PRO A 48 -11.74 10.02 11.95
N LYS A 49 -11.60 11.31 12.25
CA LYS A 49 -10.73 11.80 13.34
C LYS A 49 -11.20 11.37 14.73
N ASP A 50 -12.47 11.04 14.89
CA ASP A 50 -13.06 10.65 16.18
C ASP A 50 -12.79 9.17 16.51
N ASN A 51 -12.20 8.41 15.57
CA ASN A 51 -11.70 7.05 15.77
C ASN A 51 -10.41 7.04 16.60
N LYS A 52 -10.44 7.61 17.81
CA LYS A 52 -9.25 7.78 18.65
C LYS A 52 -8.52 6.47 18.91
N ALA A 53 -9.24 5.37 19.16
CA ALA A 53 -8.64 4.05 19.40
C ALA A 53 -7.82 3.55 18.21
N TYR A 54 -8.34 3.73 16.99
CA TYR A 54 -7.63 3.43 15.75
C TYR A 54 -6.37 4.30 15.60
N TRP A 55 -6.49 5.63 15.76
CA TRP A 55 -5.34 6.53 15.61
C TRP A 55 -4.26 6.31 16.67
N ASP A 56 -4.64 6.04 17.92
CA ASP A 56 -3.71 5.67 18.99
C ASP A 56 -3.00 4.34 18.67
N ALA A 57 -3.67 3.38 18.04
CA ALA A 57 -3.06 2.13 17.58
C ALA A 57 -2.08 2.38 16.43
N ILE A 58 -2.45 3.19 15.43
CA ILE A 58 -1.57 3.59 14.33
C ILE A 58 -0.33 4.32 14.85
N GLN A 59 -0.48 5.23 15.81
CA GLN A 59 0.65 5.97 16.38
C GLN A 59 1.62 5.03 17.09
N ARG A 60 1.11 4.09 17.89
CA ARG A 60 1.93 3.06 18.54
C ARG A 60 2.70 2.18 17.54
N CYS A 61 2.11 1.88 16.38
CA CYS A 61 2.81 1.17 15.30
C CYS A 61 3.98 1.99 14.76
N LYS A 62 3.78 3.29 14.50
CA LYS A 62 4.84 4.19 14.05
C LYS A 62 5.95 4.32 15.08
N ASP A 63 5.62 4.61 16.33
CA ASP A 63 6.61 4.77 17.40
C ASP A 63 7.50 3.52 17.60
N ARG A 64 6.95 2.33 17.29
CA ARG A 64 7.66 1.05 17.40
C ARG A 64 8.56 0.75 16.20
N TYR A 65 8.09 1.00 14.98
CA TYR A 65 8.67 0.47 13.74
C TYR A 65 9.18 1.52 12.75
N ASP A 66 8.87 2.81 12.96
CA ASP A 66 9.22 3.95 12.10
C ASP A 66 10.36 4.79 12.73
N LYS A 67 11.37 4.11 13.29
CA LYS A 67 12.53 4.73 13.95
C LYS A 67 13.63 5.11 12.98
#